data_AF-Q5SI70-F1
#
_entry.id   AF-Q5SI70-F1
#
_cell.length_a   1.000
_cell.length_b   1.000
_cell.length_c   1.000
_cell.angle_alpha   90.00
_cell.angle_beta   90.00
_cell.angle_gamma   90.00
#
_symmetry.space_group_name_H-M   'P 1'
#
loop_
_entity.id
_entity.type
_entity.pdbx_description
1 polymer ?
#
loop_
_entity_poly.entity_id
_entity_poly.type
_entity_poly.pdbx_seq_one_letter_code
_entity_poly.pdbx_strand_id
1 'polypeptide(L)' 'MKTRGNLKEVERILGVSYPTVRARLDALLKALGYEEDEGKDRLEVLEALRRGEISVEEAVARLREGKS' A
#
# COMPACT_ATOMS: atom_id res chain seq x y z
N MET A 1 -5.14 1.49 -11.92
CA MET A 1 -3.67 1.52 -11.76
C MET A 1 -2.98 1.80 -13.10
N LYS A 2 -2.54 3.05 -13.35
CA LYS A 2 -1.78 3.47 -14.56
C LYS A 2 -0.40 4.05 -14.20
N THR A 3 0.21 3.63 -13.10
CA THR A 3 1.40 4.30 -12.53
C THR A 3 2.73 3.60 -12.80
N ARG A 4 2.73 2.37 -13.34
CA ARG A 4 3.98 1.65 -13.68
C ARG A 4 4.77 2.29 -14.82
N GLY A 5 4.11 3.01 -15.73
CA GLY A 5 4.77 3.66 -16.88
C GLY A 5 5.63 4.87 -16.51
N ASN A 6 5.33 5.55 -15.39
CA ASN A 6 5.98 6.82 -15.05
C ASN A 6 7.30 6.62 -14.28
N LEU A 7 7.45 5.54 -13.49
CA LEU A 7 8.66 5.36 -12.69
C LEU A 7 9.92 5.17 -13.54
N LYS A 8 9.84 4.51 -14.69
CA LYS A 8 10.98 4.28 -15.59
C LYS A 8 11.50 5.59 -16.22
N GLU A 9 10.60 6.55 -16.43
CA GLU A 9 10.93 7.88 -16.91
C GLU A 9 11.54 8.73 -15.79
N VAL A 10 11.02 8.58 -14.57
CA VAL A 10 11.57 9.22 -13.36
C VAL A 10 12.98 8.70 -13.02
N GLU A 11 13.26 7.40 -13.20
CA GLU A 11 14.62 6.85 -13.09
C GLU A 11 15.60 7.56 -14.03
N ARG A 12 15.19 7.81 -15.28
CA ARG A 12 16.02 8.46 -16.29
C ARG A 12 16.26 9.94 -15.99
N ILE A 13 15.24 10.64 -15.48
CA ILE A 13 15.32 12.09 -15.17
C ILE A 13 16.11 12.34 -13.89
N LEU A 14 15.93 11.51 -12.86
CA LEU A 14 16.58 11.69 -11.56
C LEU A 14 17.90 10.92 -11.42
N GLY A 15 18.22 10.02 -12.35
CA GLY A 15 19.46 9.23 -12.33
C GLY A 15 19.55 8.25 -11.15
N VAL A 16 18.42 7.87 -10.56
CA VAL A 16 18.35 6.96 -9.40
C VAL A 16 17.58 5.70 -9.74
N SER A 17 17.93 4.59 -9.08
CA SER A 17 17.30 3.29 -9.30
C SER A 17 15.81 3.29 -8.91
N TYR A 18 15.02 2.43 -9.53
CA TYR A 18 13.60 2.22 -9.25
C TYR A 18 13.27 2.09 -7.74
N PRO A 19 14.04 1.33 -6.93
CA PRO A 19 13.82 1.27 -5.48
C PRO A 19 13.96 2.64 -4.80
N THR A 20 14.88 3.47 -5.28
CA THR A 20 15.12 4.81 -4.74
C THR A 20 13.96 5.76 -5.08
N VAL A 21 13.44 5.69 -6.30
CA VAL A 21 12.25 6.48 -6.69
C VAL A 21 11.04 6.07 -5.87
N ARG A 22 10.83 4.77 -5.69
CA ARG A 22 9.74 4.22 -4.86
C ARG A 22 9.85 4.72 -3.42
N ALA A 23 11.00 4.55 -2.77
CA ALA A 23 11.19 4.97 -1.38
C ALA A 23 10.96 6.48 -1.18
N ARG A 24 11.35 7.32 -2.15
CA ARG A 24 11.09 8.77 -2.10
C ARG A 24 9.60 9.08 -2.30
N LEU A 25 8.93 8.37 -3.20
CA LEU A 25 7.49 8.52 -3.41
C LEU A 25 6.72 8.12 -2.16
N ASP A 26 7.06 6.98 -1.55
CA ASP A 26 6.41 6.48 -0.33
C ASP A 26 6.63 7.46 0.83
N ALA A 27 7.83 8.02 0.98
CA ALA A 27 8.13 9.04 1.98
C ALA A 27 7.33 10.34 1.76
N LEU A 28 7.13 10.75 0.50
CA LEU A 28 6.31 11.91 0.16
C LEU A 28 4.83 11.65 0.42
N LEU A 29 4.32 10.48 0.06
CA LEU A 29 2.94 10.08 0.32
C LEU A 29 2.66 10.10 1.84
N LYS A 30 3.58 9.54 2.64
CA LYS A 30 3.54 9.63 4.11
C LYS A 30 3.56 11.06 4.62
N ALA A 31 4.44 11.93 4.09
CA ALA A 31 4.51 13.34 4.48
C ALA A 31 3.25 14.13 4.10
N LEU A 32 2.55 13.72 3.04
CA LEU A 32 1.28 14.29 2.60
C LEU A 32 0.07 13.68 3.32
N GLY A 33 0.27 12.75 4.27
CA GLY A 33 -0.81 12.09 4.99
C GLY A 33 -1.55 11.01 4.18
N TYR A 34 -1.04 10.66 3.01
CA TYR A 34 -1.44 9.48 2.25
C TYR A 34 -0.59 8.30 2.69
N GLU A 35 -0.74 7.86 3.94
CA GLU A 35 -0.37 6.48 4.24
C GLU A 35 -1.41 5.60 3.53
N GLU A 36 -0.98 4.61 2.75
CA GLU A 36 -1.78 3.38 2.60
C GLU A 36 -1.86 2.85 4.03
N ASP A 37 -2.93 3.26 4.72
CA ASP A 37 -3.09 3.15 6.15
C ASP A 37 -3.37 1.68 6.45
N GLU A 38 -2.30 0.88 6.54
CA GLU A 38 -2.35 -0.53 6.94
C GLU A 38 -3.20 -0.68 8.23
N GLY A 39 -3.25 0.36 9.07
CA GLY A 39 -4.11 0.45 10.24
C GLY A 39 -5.60 0.54 9.90
N LYS A 40 -6.01 1.36 8.92
CA LYS A 40 -7.40 1.41 8.44
C LYS A 40 -7.83 0.13 7.74
N ASP A 41 -7.01 -0.41 6.83
CA ASP A 41 -7.34 -1.65 6.12
C ASP A 41 -7.52 -2.81 7.11
N ARG A 42 -6.66 -2.86 8.14
CA ARG A 42 -6.78 -3.84 9.22
C ARG A 42 -8.03 -3.65 10.07
N LEU A 43 -8.38 -2.40 10.38
CA LEU A 43 -9.60 -2.09 11.14
C LEU A 43 -10.85 -2.47 10.34
N GLU A 44 -10.88 -2.18 9.04
CA GLU A 44 -11.97 -2.54 8.15
C GLU A 44 -12.17 -4.06 8.04
N VAL A 45 -11.07 -4.82 7.93
CA VAL A 45 -11.12 -6.29 7.94
C VAL A 45 -11.67 -6.83 9.25
N LEU A 46 -11.27 -6.28 10.40
CA LEU A 46 -11.79 -6.69 11.70
C LEU A 46 -13.27 -6.33 11.89
N GLU A 47 -13.71 -5.18 11.40
CA GLU A 47 -15.12 -4.78 11.41
C GLU A 47 -15.97 -5.66 10.51
N ALA A 48 -15.50 -5.97 9.29
CA ALA A 48 -16.18 -6.89 8.38
C ALA A 48 -16.32 -8.29 8.99
N LEU A 49 -15.29 -8.78 9.68
CA LEU A 49 -15.35 -10.04 10.42
C LEU A 49 -16.36 -9.98 11.57
N ARG A 50 -16.37 -8.87 12.34
CA ARG A 50 -17.34 -8.65 13.44
C ARG A 50 -18.78 -8.65 12.95
N ARG A 51 -19.03 -8.07 11.77
CA ARG A 51 -20.35 -8.05 11.11
C ARG A 51 -20.72 -9.38 10.45
N GLY A 52 -19.79 -10.33 10.35
CA GLY A 52 -20.00 -11.61 9.68
C GLY A 52 -20.03 -11.53 8.15
N GLU A 53 -19.50 -10.45 7.57
CA GLU A 53 -19.44 -10.22 6.11
C GLU A 53 -18.35 -11.06 5.44
N ILE A 54 -17.32 -11.45 6.21
CA ILE A 54 -16.22 -12.31 5.79
C ILE A 54 -15.99 -13.42 6.81
N SER A 55 -15.42 -14.55 6.36
CA SER A 55 -15.01 -15.62 7.26
C SER A 55 -13.70 -15.29 7.97
N VAL A 56 -13.39 -16.05 9.02
CA VAL A 56 -12.11 -15.93 9.75
C VAL A 56 -10.94 -16.20 8.80
N GLU A 57 -11.05 -17.18 7.92
CA GLU A 57 -10.02 -17.56 6.95
C GLU A 57 -9.73 -16.41 5.97
N GLU A 58 -10.80 -15.77 5.46
CA GLU A 58 -10.70 -14.62 4.55
C GLU A 58 -10.08 -13.40 5.26
N ALA A 59 -10.46 -13.14 6.51
CA ALA A 59 -9.86 -12.07 7.30
C ALA A 59 -8.35 -12.31 7.52
N VAL A 60 -7.95 -13.55 7.84
CA VAL A 60 -6.54 -13.92 8.04
C VAL A 60 -5.73 -13.76 6.75
N ALA A 61 -6.31 -14.11 5.58
CA ALA A 61 -5.65 -13.92 4.30
C ALA A 61 -5.38 -12.43 4.02
N ARG A 62 -6.40 -11.57 4.13
CA ARG A 62 -6.28 -10.12 3.88
C ARG A 62 -5.29 -9.43 4.81
N LEU A 63 -5.28 -9.81 6.09
CA LEU A 63 -4.33 -9.26 7.07
C LEU A 63 -2.87 -9.71 6.85
N ARG A 64 -2.64 -10.81 6.11
CA ARG A 64 -1.30 -11.26 5.74
C ARG A 64 -0.80 -10.59 4.45
N GLU A 65 -1.70 -10.25 3.54
CA GLU A 65 -1.38 -9.55 2.29
C GLU A 65 -0.99 -8.08 2.52
N GLY A 66 -1.64 -7.37 3.45
CA GLY A 66 -1.31 -5.98 3.81
C GLY A 66 -0.04 -5.80 4.63
N LYS A 67 0.95 -6.71 4.52
CA LYS A 67 2.20 -6.70 5.29
C LYS A 67 3.45 -6.70 4.40
N SER A 68 3.31 -6.35 3.11
CA SER A 68 4.35 -6.50 2.08
C SER A 68 4.74 -5.21 1.38
#